data_AF-A0A2V9L8F0-F1
#
_entry.id   AF-A0A2V9L8F0-F1
#
_cell.length_a   1.000
_cell.length_b   1.000
_cell.length_c   1.000
_cell.angle_alpha   90.00
_cell.angle_beta   90.00
_cell.angle_gamma   90.00
#
_symmetry.space_group_name_H-M   'P 1'
#
loop_
_entity.id
_entity.type
_entity.pdbx_description
1 polymer ?
#
loop_
_entity_poly.entity_id
_entity_poly.type
_entity_poly.pdbx_seq_one_letter_code
_entity_poly.pdbx_strand_id
1 'polypeptide(L)'
;MSRAVSKSKSVDPEAKRYADLYTGLFESRQGTDWVRTLNDFALEAANARNWPNAVTHLKEALETCGHCSLQANLHRDLGLVYCHQGQMEAGEHELWLALKLRPNDADTLNAMQAVGALRNK
;
A
#
# COMPACT_ATOMS: atom_id res chain seq x y z
N MET A 1 -32.81 -43.45 37.12
CA MET A 1 -32.39 -43.34 35.71
C MET A 1 -32.52 -41.88 35.29
N SER A 2 -31.54 -41.04 35.63
CA SER A 2 -31.58 -39.60 35.36
C SER A 2 -31.15 -39.30 33.93
N ARG A 3 -32.06 -38.77 33.11
CA ARG A 3 -31.76 -38.25 31.77
C ARG A 3 -30.97 -36.94 31.92
N ALA A 4 -29.67 -36.98 31.64
CA ALA A 4 -28.88 -35.79 31.42
C ALA A 4 -29.25 -35.20 30.05
N VAL A 5 -29.86 -34.02 30.06
CA VAL A 5 -30.18 -33.25 28.86
C VAL A 5 -28.88 -32.80 28.20
N SER A 6 -28.66 -33.27 26.97
CA SER A 6 -27.63 -32.81 26.06
C SER A 6 -27.85 -31.32 25.74
N LYS A 7 -27.25 -30.42 26.50
CA LYS A 7 -27.11 -29.02 26.06
C LYS A 7 -26.08 -29.00 24.93
N SER A 8 -26.57 -29.05 23.68
CA SER A 8 -25.74 -28.63 22.55
C SER A 8 -25.35 -27.18 22.83
N LYS A 9 -24.04 -26.94 22.95
CA LYS A 9 -23.50 -25.58 22.94
C LYS A 9 -23.78 -25.03 21.56
N SER A 10 -24.93 -24.39 21.38
CA SER A 10 -25.14 -23.52 20.23
C SER A 10 -24.09 -22.42 20.34
N VAL A 11 -23.02 -22.55 19.56
CA VAL A 11 -22.07 -21.45 19.34
C VAL A 11 -22.91 -20.27 18.93
N ASP A 12 -22.85 -19.18 19.70
CA ASP A 12 -23.55 -17.95 19.38
C ASP A 12 -23.14 -17.54 17.95
N PRO A 13 -24.07 -17.54 16.98
CA PRO A 13 -23.75 -17.23 15.59
C PRO A 13 -23.13 -15.84 15.44
N GLU A 14 -23.46 -14.92 16.36
CA GLU A 14 -22.91 -13.57 16.39
C GLU A 14 -21.45 -13.57 16.85
N ALA A 15 -21.12 -14.34 17.90
CA ALA A 15 -19.74 -14.50 18.36
C ALA A 15 -18.83 -15.11 17.30
N LYS A 16 -19.33 -16.09 16.53
CA LYS A 16 -18.59 -16.66 15.39
C LYS A 16 -18.34 -15.62 14.30
N ARG A 17 -19.37 -14.82 13.97
CA ARG A 17 -19.23 -13.75 12.97
C ARG A 17 -18.18 -12.71 13.38
N TYR A 18 -18.14 -12.30 14.65
CA TYR A 18 -17.10 -11.39 15.13
C TYR A 18 -15.70 -12.01 15.10
N ALA A 19 -15.56 -13.30 15.43
CA ALA A 19 -14.29 -14.00 15.34
C ALA A 19 -13.78 -14.09 13.89
N ASP A 20 -14.66 -14.42 12.94
CA ASP A 20 -14.32 -14.49 11.52
C ASP A 20 -13.92 -13.11 10.96
N LEU A 21 -14.65 -12.05 11.34
CA LEU A 21 -14.29 -10.66 10.99
C LEU A 21 -12.94 -10.25 11.57
N TYR A 22 -12.67 -10.57 12.83
CA TYR A 22 -11.41 -10.26 13.49
C TYR A 22 -10.23 -10.96 12.81
N THR A 23 -10.36 -12.26 12.51
CA THR A 23 -9.33 -13.04 11.83
C THR A 23 -9.04 -12.45 10.44
N GLY A 24 -10.07 -12.14 9.65
CA GLY A 24 -9.88 -11.51 8.34
C GLY A 24 -9.20 -10.14 8.41
N LEU A 25 -9.54 -9.32 9.41
CA LEU A 25 -8.87 -8.03 9.66
C LEU A 25 -7.40 -8.21 10.08
N PHE A 26 -7.11 -9.19 10.94
CA PHE A 26 -5.77 -9.48 11.40
C PHE A 26 -4.87 -9.98 10.25
N GLU A 27 -5.37 -10.88 9.42
CA GLU A 27 -4.66 -11.37 8.23
C GLU A 27 -4.44 -10.25 7.20
N SER A 28 -5.45 -9.42 6.96
CA SER A 28 -5.32 -8.24 6.09
C SER A 28 -4.27 -7.25 6.61
N ARG A 29 -4.20 -7.03 7.93
CA ARG A 29 -3.17 -6.19 8.56
C ARG A 29 -1.77 -6.75 8.36
N GLN A 30 -1.56 -8.04 8.58
CA GLN A 30 -0.25 -8.67 8.37
C GLN A 30 0.24 -8.52 6.93
N GLY A 31 -0.65 -8.65 5.94
CA GLY A 31 -0.33 -8.37 4.53
C GLY A 31 0.12 -6.93 4.31
N THR A 32 -0.53 -5.95 4.96
CA THR A 32 -0.12 -4.53 4.86
C THR A 32 1.15 -4.19 5.63
N ASP A 33 1.53 -4.98 6.64
CA ASP A 33 2.76 -4.74 7.40
C ASP A 33 4.00 -5.05 6.55
N TRP A 34 3.97 -6.13 5.76
CA TRP A 34 5.06 -6.41 4.80
C TRP A 34 5.17 -5.33 3.73
N VAL A 35 4.04 -4.86 3.19
CA VAL A 35 3.99 -3.75 2.23
C VAL A 35 4.64 -2.49 2.83
N ARG A 36 4.38 -2.20 4.12
CA ARG A 36 5.00 -1.05 4.81
C ARG A 36 6.51 -1.21 4.93
N THR A 37 6.97 -2.38 5.34
CA THR A 37 8.41 -2.69 5.43
C THR A 37 9.12 -2.51 4.09
N LEU A 38 8.52 -3.00 2.99
CA LEU A 38 9.05 -2.80 1.65
C LEU A 38 9.10 -1.31 1.27
N ASN A 39 8.08 -0.53 1.64
CA ASN A 39 8.12 0.92 1.42
C ASN A 39 9.25 1.59 2.21
N ASP A 40 9.46 1.21 3.46
CA ASP A 40 10.53 1.77 4.30
C ASP A 40 11.92 1.44 3.71
N PHE A 41 12.13 0.23 3.20
CA PHE A 41 13.36 -0.12 2.47
C PHE A 41 13.54 0.68 1.19
N ALA A 42 12.45 0.95 0.47
CA ALA A 42 12.52 1.79 -0.71
C ALA A 42 12.92 3.23 -0.37
N LEU A 43 12.37 3.80 0.71
CA LEU A 43 12.70 5.14 1.17
C LEU A 43 14.17 5.23 1.62
N GLU A 44 14.67 4.22 2.34
CA GLU A 44 16.08 4.16 2.73
C GLU A 44 17.01 4.06 1.50
N ALA A 45 16.65 3.20 0.53
CA ALA A 45 17.39 3.10 -0.73
C ALA A 45 17.37 4.42 -1.52
N ALA A 46 16.23 5.12 -1.55
CA ALA A 46 16.09 6.43 -2.20
C ALA A 46 16.94 7.51 -1.49
N ASN A 47 16.96 7.53 -0.15
CA ASN A 47 17.82 8.42 0.63
C ASN A 47 19.30 8.18 0.32
N ALA A 48 19.69 6.92 0.15
CA ALA A 48 21.03 6.52 -0.28
C ALA A 48 21.30 6.76 -1.78
N ARG A 49 20.34 7.33 -2.54
CA ARG A 49 20.37 7.51 -4.00
C ARG A 49 20.55 6.20 -4.78
N ASN A 50 20.26 5.07 -4.15
CA ASN A 50 20.20 3.77 -4.77
C ASN A 50 18.82 3.56 -5.42
N TRP A 51 18.59 4.31 -6.49
CA TRP A 51 17.32 4.31 -7.20
C TRP A 51 16.88 2.94 -7.74
N PRO A 52 17.78 2.08 -8.25
CA PRO A 52 17.40 0.74 -8.69
C PRO A 52 16.76 -0.09 -7.57
N ASN A 53 17.36 -0.10 -6.37
CA ASN A 53 16.78 -0.84 -5.24
C ASN A 53 15.48 -0.20 -4.74
N ALA A 54 15.38 1.13 -4.74
CA ALA A 54 14.13 1.80 -4.38
C ALA A 54 12.97 1.38 -5.31
N VAL A 55 13.20 1.35 -6.62
CA VAL A 55 12.21 0.87 -7.60
C VAL A 55 11.84 -0.59 -7.35
N THR A 56 12.81 -1.46 -7.11
CA THR A 56 12.57 -2.88 -6.85
C THR A 56 11.64 -3.07 -5.65
N HIS A 57 11.95 -2.45 -4.52
CA HIS A 57 11.14 -2.56 -3.31
C HIS A 57 9.73 -1.98 -3.48
N LEU A 58 9.57 -0.86 -4.20
CA LEU A 58 8.25 -0.27 -4.46
C LEU A 58 7.38 -1.14 -5.39
N LYS A 59 7.99 -1.76 -6.40
CA LYS A 59 7.27 -2.70 -7.29
C LYS A 59 6.81 -3.93 -6.53
N GLU A 60 7.68 -4.51 -5.71
CA GLU A 60 7.33 -5.65 -4.85
C GLU A 60 6.22 -5.27 -3.85
N ALA A 61 6.28 -4.05 -3.29
CA ALA A 61 5.25 -3.54 -2.39
C ALA A 61 3.90 -3.43 -3.12
N LEU A 62 3.88 -2.93 -4.36
CA LEU A 62 2.67 -2.83 -5.18
C LEU A 62 2.09 -4.20 -5.53
N GLU A 63 2.94 -5.16 -5.91
CA GLU A 63 2.54 -6.54 -6.20
C GLU A 63 1.94 -7.23 -4.97
N THR A 64 2.58 -7.06 -3.81
CA THR A 64 2.09 -7.60 -2.53
C THR A 64 0.79 -6.91 -2.09
N CYS A 65 0.69 -5.59 -2.29
CA CYS A 65 -0.45 -4.78 -1.87
C CYS A 65 -1.74 -5.16 -2.60
N GLY A 66 -1.68 -5.46 -3.91
CA GLY A 66 -2.85 -5.72 -4.72
C GLY A 66 -3.82 -4.52 -4.75
N HIS A 67 -4.84 -4.54 -3.88
CA HIS A 67 -5.82 -3.45 -3.70
C HIS A 67 -5.83 -2.91 -2.25
N CYS A 68 -4.65 -2.75 -1.65
CA CYS A 68 -4.54 -2.23 -0.29
C CYS A 68 -4.59 -0.69 -0.25
N SER A 69 -4.91 -0.12 0.92
CA SER A 69 -5.02 1.33 1.11
C SER A 69 -3.71 2.11 0.92
N LEU A 70 -2.56 1.42 0.91
CA LEU A 70 -1.24 2.02 0.72
C LEU A 70 -0.88 2.27 -0.75
N GLN A 71 -1.64 1.69 -1.69
CA GLN A 71 -1.30 1.70 -3.13
C GLN A 71 -1.07 3.12 -3.67
N ALA A 72 -1.86 4.10 -3.23
CA ALA A 72 -1.69 5.49 -3.61
C ALA A 72 -0.34 6.08 -3.16
N ASN A 73 0.13 5.73 -1.96
CA ASN A 73 1.44 6.18 -1.46
C ASN A 73 2.57 5.52 -2.24
N LEU A 74 2.46 4.21 -2.50
CA LEU A 74 3.47 3.47 -3.25
C LEU A 74 3.64 4.01 -4.67
N HIS A 75 2.55 4.30 -5.38
CA HIS A 75 2.61 4.95 -6.69
C HIS A 75 3.24 6.34 -6.62
N ARG A 76 2.93 7.14 -5.59
CA ARG A 76 3.56 8.46 -5.42
C ARG A 76 5.07 8.34 -5.22
N ASP A 77 5.48 7.47 -4.31
CA ASP A 77 6.90 7.29 -3.96
C ASP A 77 7.68 6.71 -5.17
N LEU A 78 7.07 5.78 -5.93
CA LEU A 78 7.65 5.25 -7.18
C LEU A 78 7.77 6.33 -8.26
N GLY A 79 6.77 7.19 -8.40
CA GLY A 79 6.80 8.32 -9.32
C GLY A 79 7.96 9.27 -9.03
N LEU A 80 8.14 9.64 -7.76
CA LEU A 80 9.26 10.48 -7.32
C LEU A 80 10.61 9.82 -7.60
N VAL A 81 10.75 8.52 -7.32
CA VAL A 81 11.99 7.78 -7.60
C VAL A 81 12.31 7.76 -9.10
N TYR A 82 11.32 7.56 -9.98
CA TYR A 82 11.54 7.65 -11.42
C TYR A 82 11.96 9.04 -11.88
N CYS A 83 11.33 10.10 -11.34
CA CYS A 83 11.75 11.47 -11.62
C CYS A 83 13.20 11.73 -11.20
N HIS A 84 13.62 11.22 -10.04
CA HIS A 84 15.02 11.32 -9.59
C HIS A 84 16.01 10.57 -10.49
N GLN A 85 15.58 9.52 -11.20
CA GLN A 85 16.37 8.83 -12.21
C GLN A 85 16.38 9.55 -13.57
N GLY A 86 15.68 10.68 -13.71
CA GLY A 86 15.50 11.39 -14.98
C GLY A 86 14.41 10.78 -15.88
N GLN A 87 13.67 9.79 -15.41
CA GLN A 87 12.58 9.13 -16.15
C GLN A 87 11.27 9.89 -15.90
N MET A 88 11.16 11.10 -16.46
CA MET A 88 10.05 12.01 -16.16
C MET A 88 8.69 11.45 -16.59
N GLU A 89 8.58 10.83 -17.77
CA GLU A 89 7.33 10.25 -18.26
C GLU A 89 6.82 9.12 -17.37
N ALA A 90 7.73 8.24 -16.93
CA ALA A 90 7.39 7.16 -16.00
C ALA A 90 6.97 7.73 -14.64
N GLY A 91 7.69 8.74 -14.16
CA GLY A 91 7.36 9.42 -12.91
C GLY A 91 5.97 10.06 -12.91
N GLU A 92 5.63 10.81 -13.97
CA GLU A 92 4.30 11.40 -14.13
C GLU A 92 3.20 10.35 -14.20
N HIS A 93 3.43 9.23 -14.90
CA HIS A 93 2.45 8.16 -15.01
C HIS A 93 2.10 7.60 -13.63
N GLU A 94 3.10 7.32 -12.79
CA GLU A 94 2.89 6.80 -11.43
C GLU A 94 2.21 7.84 -10.52
N LEU A 95 2.60 9.12 -10.60
CA LEU A 95 1.92 10.19 -9.86
C LEU A 95 0.44 10.32 -10.27
N TRP A 96 0.14 10.14 -11.56
CA TRP A 96 -1.24 10.11 -12.04
C TRP A 96 -2.04 8.91 -11.50
N LEU A 97 -1.43 7.73 -11.40
CA LEU A 97 -2.06 6.56 -10.76
C LEU A 97 -2.35 6.82 -9.28
N ALA A 98 -1.42 7.45 -8.56
CA ALA A 98 -1.63 7.86 -7.17
C ALA A 98 -2.83 8.82 -7.04
N LEU A 99 -2.96 9.81 -7.92
CA LEU A 99 -4.10 10.74 -7.92
C LEU A 99 -5.42 10.08 -8.34
N LYS A 100 -5.40 9.07 -9.20
CA LYS A 100 -6.61 8.29 -9.48
C LYS A 100 -7.16 7.61 -8.23
N LEU A 101 -6.28 7.15 -7.35
CA LEU A 101 -6.65 6.49 -6.10
C LEU A 101 -7.00 7.50 -5.00
N ARG A 102 -6.25 8.61 -4.90
CA ARG A 102 -6.48 9.70 -3.95
C ARG A 102 -6.40 11.07 -4.66
N PRO A 103 -7.52 11.56 -5.25
CA PRO A 103 -7.50 12.78 -6.07
C PRO A 103 -7.09 14.06 -5.36
N ASN A 104 -7.26 14.10 -4.03
CA ASN A 104 -6.98 15.27 -3.20
C ASN A 104 -5.69 15.10 -2.36
N ASP A 105 -4.81 14.17 -2.73
CA ASP A 105 -3.52 14.01 -2.04
C ASP A 105 -2.59 15.19 -2.36
N ALA A 106 -2.44 16.09 -1.39
CA ALA A 106 -1.67 17.32 -1.55
C ALA A 106 -0.21 17.03 -1.95
N ASP A 107 0.42 15.99 -1.37
CA ASP A 107 1.80 15.63 -1.67
C ASP A 107 1.95 15.18 -3.12
N THR A 108 1.04 14.33 -3.63
CA THR A 108 1.07 13.89 -5.02
C THR A 108 0.77 15.04 -6.00
N LEU A 109 -0.16 15.94 -5.66
CA LEU A 109 -0.44 17.12 -6.48
C LEU A 109 0.78 18.04 -6.58
N ASN A 110 1.47 18.29 -5.46
CA ASN A 110 2.70 19.08 -5.42
C ASN A 110 3.81 18.42 -6.23
N ALA A 111 3.98 17.10 -6.11
CA ALA A 111 4.93 16.34 -6.90
C ALA A 111 4.64 16.48 -8.40
N MET A 112 3.38 16.34 -8.82
CA MET A 112 3.01 16.42 -10.24
C MET A 112 3.23 17.83 -10.82
N GLN A 113 2.97 18.88 -10.03
CA GLN A 113 3.30 20.25 -10.42
C GLN A 113 4.81 20.45 -10.58
N ALA A 114 5.62 19.94 -9.64
CA ALA A 114 7.07 20.05 -9.71
C ALA A 114 7.64 19.34 -10.94
N VAL A 115 7.15 18.14 -11.26
CA VAL A 115 7.59 17.39 -12.44
C VAL A 115 7.22 18.11 -13.74
N GLY A 116 6.00 18.63 -13.84
CA GLY A 116 5.57 19.42 -15.00
C GLY A 116 6.44 20.67 -15.20
N ALA A 117 6.86 21.34 -14.12
CA ALA A 117 7.77 22.48 -14.19
C ALA A 117 9.18 22.11 -14.66
N LEU A 118 9.65 20.89 -14.36
CA LEU A 118 10.95 20.38 -14.80
C LEU A 118 10.98 19.99 -16.28
N ARG A 119 9.86 19.49 -16.83
CA ARG A 119 9.77 19.12 -18.26
C ARG A 119 9.67 20.31 -19.22
N ASN A 120 9.14 21.44 -18.73
CA ASN A 120 8.95 22.65 -19.52
C ASN A 120 10.19 23.56 -19.55
N LYS A 121 11.34 23.09 -19.06
CA LYS A 121 12.65 23.77 -19.10
C LYS A 121 13.57 23.10 -20.11
#